data_AF-A0A1M6YA02-F1
#
_entry.id   AF-A0A1M6YA02-F1
#
_cell.length_a   1.000
_cell.length_b   1.000
_cell.length_c   1.000
_cell.angle_alpha   90.00
_cell.angle_beta   90.00
_cell.angle_gamma   90.00
#
_symmetry.space_group_name_H-M   'P 1'
#
loop_
_entity.id
_entity.type
_entity.pdbx_description
1 polymer ?
#
loop_
_entity_poly.entity_id
_entity_poly.type
_entity_poly.pdbx_seq_one_letter_code
_entity_poly.pdbx_strand_id
1 'polypeptide(L)'
;MASFPNRERSVFLQNKTPLAQIKRRLRIFLKFAKDILQQMKPLHYVALILVVSLGVFNGITGAYPYIKQHQREGNIVKTFDTWWHNAGAREFRSVGLEPTKELKAEEFQRYREKYLQQNPSYIVEERVAGMKKEYREWWENNGGREAYIQDHGHYPNESDYRASLEEWINSFTDRYLRYSLAFAPKYEQYERVLTSWILIPGVCSFLSFAGLFMFAIVRLARRWSLWIICLTTAAVTLTGPILVSVLTTTSFFDHYSTERYMGMSLTVAFLLGATAFGNRKNQVTPLTRNICFSGVILDMAINWFLNPGIFGAVAALSPVCFGIGAFAGVRIETRLRSQAEINADLLRERLLEKASQNPMAERKAKTRTLIEDGFTSAKNCRPEQAHQQLRLALTQLLQEHPVDAALVKQTVIRMTAPDQYLDFSSNQWMEWGEIAKAKNAPDAAILLLKKCLSKEKDPNFARRSLFTLGETCVTNKIEVQEGIGYLQKVIEMNENDILAKQARKTLEALK
;
A
#
# COMPACT_ATOMS: atom_id res chain seq x y z
N MET A 1 34.87 26.89 30.24
CA MET A 1 34.61 25.91 29.16
C MET A 1 33.36 25.13 29.53
N ALA A 2 32.20 25.54 29.00
CA ALA A 2 30.91 24.94 29.33
C ALA A 2 30.59 23.80 28.36
N SER A 3 30.23 22.64 28.91
CA SER A 3 29.81 21.44 28.20
C SER A 3 28.39 21.60 27.64
N PHE A 4 28.24 21.41 26.33
CA PHE A 4 26.94 21.35 25.67
C PHE A 4 26.23 20.01 25.98
N PRO A 5 24.88 19.98 26.11
CA PRO A 5 24.16 18.81 26.59
C PRO A 5 23.99 17.74 25.50
N ASN A 6 24.33 16.50 25.85
CA ASN A 6 24.30 15.26 25.07
C ASN A 6 22.93 14.84 24.47
N ARG A 7 21.87 15.64 24.60
CA ARG A 7 20.49 15.24 24.26
C ARG A 7 20.15 15.41 22.78
N GLU A 8 20.77 16.36 22.08
CA GLU A 8 20.49 16.58 20.65
C GLU A 8 21.22 15.59 19.75
N ARG A 9 22.40 15.10 20.17
CA ARG A 9 23.16 14.08 19.43
C ARG A 9 22.44 12.72 19.39
N SER A 10 21.71 12.32 20.43
CA SER A 10 21.04 11.02 20.48
C SER A 10 19.80 10.95 19.56
N VAL A 11 19.06 12.05 19.42
CA VAL A 11 17.91 12.15 18.50
C VAL A 11 18.38 12.21 17.04
N PHE A 12 19.50 12.88 16.78
CA PHE A 12 20.08 12.97 15.43
C PHE A 12 20.72 11.64 14.98
N LEU A 13 21.29 10.86 15.91
CA LEU A 13 21.88 9.54 15.62
C LEU A 13 20.82 8.43 15.51
N GLN A 14 19.70 8.49 16.25
CA GLN A 14 18.60 7.53 16.09
C GLN A 14 17.96 7.58 14.68
N ASN A 15 17.93 8.76 14.04
CA ASN A 15 17.35 8.95 12.71
C ASN A 15 18.22 8.45 11.54
N LYS A 16 19.48 8.06 11.78
CA LYS A 16 20.39 7.56 10.73
C LYS A 16 20.57 6.03 10.71
N THR A 17 19.96 5.31 11.65
CA THR A 17 20.05 3.84 11.63
C THR A 17 19.14 3.25 10.54
N PRO A 18 19.62 2.29 9.73
CA PRO A 18 18.83 1.67 8.65
C PRO A 18 17.53 1.04 9.18
N LEU A 19 17.56 0.51 10.40
CA LEU A 19 16.40 -0.03 11.12
C LEU A 19 15.33 1.03 11.44
N ALA A 20 15.72 2.25 11.82
CA ALA A 20 14.77 3.34 12.07
C ALA A 20 14.14 3.86 10.76
N GLN A 21 14.91 3.90 9.67
CA GLN A 21 14.39 4.24 8.35
C GLN A 21 13.42 3.19 7.82
N ILE A 22 13.71 1.89 8.00
CA ILE A 22 12.81 0.79 7.66
C ILE A 22 11.53 0.87 8.49
N LYS A 23 11.62 1.03 9.81
CA LYS A 23 10.43 1.18 10.68
C LYS A 23 9.58 2.39 10.29
N ARG A 24 10.20 3.51 9.88
CA ARG A 24 9.48 4.70 9.40
C ARG A 24 8.79 4.46 8.07
N ARG A 25 9.48 3.84 7.10
CA ARG A 25 8.87 3.45 5.81
C ARG A 25 7.72 2.47 6.01
N LEU A 26 7.89 1.49 6.90
CA LEU A 26 6.87 0.52 7.25
C LEU A 26 5.67 1.18 7.93
N ARG A 27 5.88 2.16 8.83
CA ARG A 27 4.80 2.94 9.44
C ARG A 27 4.05 3.81 8.43
N ILE A 28 4.76 4.45 7.50
CA ILE A 28 4.15 5.24 6.41
C ILE A 28 3.35 4.32 5.50
N PHE A 29 3.90 3.16 5.13
CA PHE A 29 3.22 2.15 4.32
C PHE A 29 1.98 1.59 5.03
N LEU A 30 2.08 1.25 6.32
CA LEU A 30 0.95 0.77 7.13
C LEU A 30 -0.13 1.84 7.30
N LYS A 31 0.26 3.11 7.47
CA LYS A 31 -0.70 4.22 7.56
C LYS A 31 -1.38 4.46 6.21
N PHE A 32 -0.63 4.45 5.12
CA PHE A 32 -1.15 4.52 3.76
C PHE A 32 -2.07 3.34 3.42
N ALA A 33 -1.68 2.12 3.78
CA ALA A 33 -2.50 0.93 3.63
C ALA A 33 -3.79 1.02 4.46
N LYS A 34 -3.72 1.50 5.71
CA LYS A 34 -4.87 1.73 6.58
C LYS A 34 -5.80 2.81 6.03
N ASP A 35 -5.27 3.93 5.54
CA ASP A 35 -6.06 5.02 4.96
C ASP A 35 -6.72 4.59 3.64
N ILE A 36 -6.06 3.74 2.84
CA ILE A 36 -6.65 3.09 1.67
C ILE A 36 -7.76 2.12 2.10
N LEU A 37 -7.49 1.27 3.09
CA LEU A 37 -8.47 0.33 3.67
C LEU A 37 -9.73 1.05 4.15
N GLN A 38 -9.60 2.18 4.85
CA GLN A 38 -10.75 2.97 5.32
C GLN A 38 -11.58 3.61 4.20
N GLN A 39 -11.05 3.70 2.99
CA GLN A 39 -11.73 4.25 1.82
C GLN A 39 -12.25 3.17 0.87
N MET A 40 -12.13 1.90 1.26
CA MET A 40 -12.52 0.76 0.44
C MET A 40 -14.02 0.49 0.51
N LYS A 41 -14.64 0.24 -0.65
CA LYS A 41 -16.02 -0.23 -0.75
C LYS A 41 -16.08 -1.73 -0.36
N PRO A 42 -17.24 -2.27 0.06
CA PRO A 42 -17.39 -3.69 0.42
C PRO A 42 -16.81 -4.65 -0.63
N LEU A 43 -16.99 -4.35 -1.92
CA LEU A 43 -16.42 -5.15 -3.01
C LEU A 43 -14.89 -5.25 -2.98
N HIS A 44 -14.18 -4.19 -2.58
CA HIS A 44 -12.73 -4.24 -2.51
C HIS A 44 -12.25 -5.12 -1.35
N TYR A 45 -13.00 -5.20 -0.25
CA TYR A 45 -12.72 -6.14 0.84
C TYR A 45 -12.93 -7.58 0.39
N VAL A 46 -14.01 -7.86 -0.35
CA VAL A 46 -14.27 -9.19 -0.93
C VAL A 46 -13.13 -9.58 -1.88
N ALA A 47 -12.70 -8.67 -2.76
CA ALA A 47 -11.58 -8.92 -3.67
C ALA A 47 -10.24 -9.09 -2.93
N LEU A 48 -10.00 -8.32 -1.87
CA LEU A 48 -8.80 -8.46 -1.05
C LEU A 48 -8.77 -9.80 -0.32
N ILE A 49 -9.89 -10.21 0.29
CA ILE A 49 -10.02 -11.52 0.94
C ILE A 49 -9.77 -12.62 -0.08
N LEU A 50 -10.37 -12.54 -1.28
CA LEU A 50 -10.13 -13.50 -2.35
C LEU A 50 -8.65 -13.60 -2.71
N VAL A 51 -7.97 -12.48 -2.98
CA VAL A 51 -6.53 -12.47 -3.31
C VAL A 51 -5.69 -13.05 -2.17
N VAL A 52 -5.99 -12.72 -0.91
CA VAL A 52 -5.27 -13.25 0.26
C VAL A 52 -5.51 -14.75 0.42
N SER A 53 -6.77 -15.21 0.32
CA SER A 53 -7.12 -16.63 0.37
C SER A 53 -6.43 -17.41 -0.75
N LEU A 54 -6.40 -16.87 -1.97
CA LEU A 54 -5.67 -17.47 -3.09
C LEU A 54 -4.16 -17.49 -2.85
N GLY A 55 -3.60 -16.45 -2.23
CA GLY A 55 -2.19 -16.40 -1.85
C GLY A 55 -1.81 -17.44 -0.80
N VAL A 56 -2.62 -17.59 0.25
CA VAL A 56 -2.44 -18.61 1.29
C VAL A 56 -2.57 -20.01 0.69
N PHE A 57 -3.60 -20.22 -0.15
CA PHE A 57 -3.82 -21.48 -0.83
C PHE A 57 -2.62 -21.84 -1.73
N ASN A 58 -2.16 -20.93 -2.59
CA ASN A 58 -0.96 -21.11 -3.42
C ASN A 58 0.31 -21.33 -2.60
N GLY A 59 0.47 -20.66 -1.44
CA GLY A 59 1.59 -20.89 -0.55
C GLY A 59 1.60 -22.31 0.03
N ILE A 60 0.44 -22.83 0.42
CA ILE A 60 0.27 -24.19 0.96
C ILE A 60 0.41 -25.24 -0.14
N THR A 61 -0.17 -25.03 -1.32
CA THR A 61 -0.14 -26.03 -2.39
C THR A 61 1.18 -26.01 -3.16
N GLY A 62 1.66 -24.82 -3.55
CA GLY A 62 2.83 -24.61 -4.38
C GLY A 62 4.15 -24.49 -3.63
N ALA A 63 4.27 -23.64 -2.60
CA ALA A 63 5.59 -23.36 -1.96
C ALA A 63 5.97 -24.34 -0.83
N TYR A 64 4.99 -24.79 -0.04
CA TYR A 64 5.22 -25.72 1.07
C TYR A 64 5.87 -27.07 0.72
N PRO A 65 5.61 -27.73 -0.45
CA PRO A 65 6.29 -28.99 -0.78
C PRO A 65 7.78 -28.77 -1.07
N TYR A 66 8.16 -27.68 -1.73
CA TYR A 66 9.57 -27.32 -1.94
C TYR A 66 10.28 -27.02 -0.61
N ILE A 67 9.62 -26.32 0.33
CA ILE A 67 10.17 -26.08 1.67
C ILE A 67 10.39 -27.41 2.40
N LYS A 68 9.41 -28.32 2.37
CA LYS A 68 9.55 -29.64 2.98
C LYS A 68 10.61 -30.50 2.30
N GLN A 69 10.74 -30.44 0.98
CA GLN A 69 11.78 -31.10 0.23
C GLN A 69 13.17 -30.62 0.66
N HIS A 70 13.36 -29.30 0.74
CA HIS A 70 14.62 -28.73 1.17
C HIS A 70 14.97 -29.10 2.63
N GLN A 71 13.98 -29.07 3.53
CA GLN A 71 14.14 -29.56 4.89
C GLN A 71 14.50 -31.04 4.94
N ARG A 72 13.88 -31.87 4.08
CA ARG A 72 14.19 -33.29 3.96
C ARG A 72 15.64 -33.51 3.54
N GLU A 73 16.11 -32.82 2.50
CA GLU A 73 17.50 -32.94 2.07
C GLU A 73 18.48 -32.53 3.18
N GLY A 74 18.19 -31.44 3.89
CA GLY A 74 18.96 -31.05 5.08
C GLY A 74 18.93 -32.08 6.20
N ASN A 75 17.81 -32.78 6.39
CA ASN A 75 17.68 -33.85 7.39
C ASN A 75 18.41 -35.13 6.99
N ILE A 76 18.49 -35.47 5.69
CA ILE A 76 19.26 -36.61 5.18
C ILE A 76 20.74 -36.42 5.55
N VAL A 77 21.30 -35.23 5.28
CA VAL A 77 22.68 -34.87 5.63
C VAL A 77 22.90 -35.01 7.14
N LYS A 78 22.04 -34.39 7.95
CA LYS A 78 22.17 -34.43 9.42
C LYS A 78 22.09 -35.85 9.98
N THR A 79 21.17 -36.66 9.48
CA THR A 79 20.94 -38.03 9.96
C THR A 79 22.14 -38.92 9.60
N PHE A 80 22.63 -38.81 8.36
CA PHE A 80 23.82 -39.52 7.92
C PHE A 80 25.05 -39.10 8.72
N ASP A 81 25.28 -37.80 8.91
CA ASP A 81 26.41 -37.30 9.68
C ASP A 81 26.37 -37.79 11.12
N THR A 82 25.19 -37.81 11.74
CA THR A 82 25.00 -38.32 13.10
C THR A 82 25.31 -39.80 13.18
N TRP A 83 24.81 -40.61 12.24
CA TRP A 83 25.14 -42.04 12.16
C TRP A 83 26.64 -42.26 11.91
N TRP A 84 27.24 -41.52 10.98
CA TRP A 84 28.66 -41.63 10.63
C TRP A 84 29.57 -41.34 11.82
N HIS A 85 29.25 -40.30 12.60
CA HIS A 85 30.02 -39.93 13.79
C HIS A 85 29.82 -40.90 14.96
N ASN A 86 28.62 -41.47 15.13
CA ASN A 86 28.31 -42.31 16.28
C ASN A 86 28.69 -43.78 16.07
N ALA A 87 28.48 -44.33 14.87
CA ALA A 87 28.62 -45.75 14.59
C ALA A 87 29.39 -46.02 13.28
N GLY A 88 29.03 -45.36 12.18
CA GLY A 88 29.52 -45.69 10.83
C GLY A 88 31.04 -45.70 10.72
N ALA A 89 31.73 -44.65 11.18
CA ALA A 89 33.19 -44.60 11.11
C ALA A 89 33.90 -45.70 11.93
N ARG A 90 33.25 -46.24 12.98
CA ARG A 90 33.78 -47.36 13.78
C ARG A 90 33.49 -48.70 13.12
N GLU A 91 32.32 -48.86 12.50
CA GLU A 91 31.96 -50.05 11.73
C GLU A 91 32.94 -50.26 10.57
N PHE A 92 33.24 -49.24 9.76
CA PHE A 92 34.21 -49.36 8.67
C PHE A 92 35.62 -49.72 9.15
N ARG A 93 36.08 -49.14 10.28
CA ARG A 93 37.36 -49.52 10.90
C ARG A 93 37.37 -50.98 11.36
N SER A 94 36.25 -51.50 11.84
CA SER A 94 36.15 -52.89 12.30
C SER A 94 36.27 -53.92 11.16
N VAL A 95 35.98 -53.51 9.92
CA VAL A 95 36.14 -54.34 8.71
C VAL A 95 37.45 -54.06 7.96
N GLY A 96 38.35 -53.26 8.55
CA GLY A 96 39.68 -52.97 8.00
C GLY A 96 39.73 -51.82 6.97
N LEU A 97 38.67 -51.01 6.84
CA LEU A 97 38.63 -49.85 5.97
C LEU A 97 38.92 -48.55 6.74
N GLU A 98 39.81 -47.71 6.21
CA GLU A 98 40.04 -46.39 6.79
C GLU A 98 38.89 -45.43 6.44
N PRO A 99 38.26 -44.77 7.42
CA PRO A 99 37.17 -43.82 7.18
C PRO A 99 37.72 -42.49 6.63
N THR A 100 38.02 -42.48 5.34
CA THR A 100 38.46 -41.28 4.60
C THR A 100 37.27 -40.38 4.26
N LYS A 101 37.56 -39.13 3.85
CA LYS A 101 36.51 -38.21 3.37
C LYS A 101 35.83 -38.68 2.10
N GLU A 102 36.57 -39.39 1.24
CA GLU A 102 36.06 -39.96 -0.01
C GLU A 102 35.09 -41.11 0.27
N LEU A 103 35.45 -42.04 1.17
CA LEU A 103 34.57 -43.13 1.59
C LEU A 103 33.27 -42.62 2.24
N LYS A 104 33.39 -41.58 3.09
CA LYS A 104 32.21 -40.90 3.66
C LYS A 104 31.30 -40.33 2.59
N ALA A 105 31.86 -39.74 1.53
CA ALA A 105 31.09 -39.12 0.46
C ALA A 105 30.40 -40.18 -0.42
N GLU A 106 31.07 -41.29 -0.72
CA GLU A 106 30.49 -42.41 -1.47
C GLU A 106 29.33 -43.07 -0.70
N GLU A 107 29.52 -43.33 0.59
CA GLU A 107 28.46 -43.91 1.42
C GLU A 107 27.32 -42.92 1.69
N PHE A 108 27.60 -41.62 1.73
CA PHE A 108 26.54 -40.61 1.75
C PHE A 108 25.69 -40.67 0.48
N GLN A 109 26.29 -40.84 -0.71
CA GLN A 109 25.53 -40.96 -1.96
C GLN A 109 24.67 -42.22 -1.98
N ARG A 110 25.22 -43.37 -1.58
CA ARG A 110 24.46 -44.63 -1.48
C ARG A 110 23.32 -44.53 -0.47
N TYR A 111 23.58 -43.94 0.69
CA TYR A 111 22.55 -43.69 1.71
C TYR A 111 21.46 -42.75 1.18
N ARG A 112 21.85 -41.66 0.50
CA ARG A 112 20.93 -40.69 -0.10
C ARG A 112 20.06 -41.34 -1.17
N GLU A 113 20.64 -42.12 -2.08
CA GLU A 113 19.91 -42.84 -3.13
C GLU A 113 18.89 -43.81 -2.53
N LYS A 114 19.30 -44.64 -1.58
CA LYS A 114 18.40 -45.58 -0.88
C LYS A 114 17.28 -44.86 -0.14
N TYR A 115 17.60 -43.76 0.55
CA TYR A 115 16.61 -42.98 1.28
C TYR A 115 15.59 -42.32 0.35
N LEU A 116 16.04 -41.78 -0.80
CA LEU A 116 15.18 -41.15 -1.81
C LEU A 116 14.30 -42.16 -2.56
N GLN A 117 14.77 -43.39 -2.78
CA GLN A 117 13.96 -44.48 -3.32
C GLN A 117 12.85 -44.92 -2.35
N GLN A 118 13.16 -44.99 -1.06
CA GLN A 118 12.19 -45.37 -0.02
C GLN A 118 11.21 -44.24 0.35
N ASN A 119 11.61 -42.99 0.14
CA ASN A 119 10.82 -41.81 0.48
C ASN A 119 10.61 -40.91 -0.74
N PRO A 120 9.49 -41.05 -1.47
CA PRO A 120 9.24 -40.31 -2.71
C PRO A 120 9.25 -38.79 -2.50
N SER A 121 9.58 -38.02 -3.55
CA SER A 121 9.67 -36.56 -3.49
C SER A 121 8.38 -35.91 -3.00
N TYR A 122 8.50 -34.86 -2.17
CA TYR A 122 7.35 -34.03 -1.79
C TYR A 122 6.90 -33.11 -2.93
N ILE A 123 7.78 -32.89 -3.93
CA ILE A 123 7.51 -32.15 -5.16
C ILE A 123 6.80 -33.08 -6.13
N VAL A 124 5.65 -32.64 -6.61
CA VAL A 124 4.72 -33.44 -7.40
C VAL A 124 5.30 -33.76 -8.77
N GLU A 125 5.89 -32.77 -9.40
CA GLU A 125 6.45 -32.81 -10.74
C GLU A 125 7.60 -33.83 -10.82
N GLU A 126 8.51 -33.78 -9.84
CA GLU A 126 9.62 -34.73 -9.72
C GLU A 126 9.12 -36.16 -9.51
N ARG A 127 8.07 -36.34 -8.70
CA ARG A 127 7.52 -37.68 -8.44
C ARG A 127 6.84 -38.25 -9.67
N VAL A 128 6.05 -37.46 -10.40
CA VAL A 128 5.41 -37.91 -11.65
C VAL A 128 6.44 -38.23 -12.72
N ALA A 129 7.49 -37.41 -12.86
CA ALA A 129 8.59 -37.71 -13.78
C ALA A 129 9.30 -39.02 -13.41
N GLY A 130 9.49 -39.28 -12.12
CA GLY A 130 9.97 -40.57 -11.61
C GLY A 130 9.03 -41.72 -11.96
N MET A 131 7.73 -41.57 -11.69
CA MET A 131 6.72 -42.58 -12.01
C MET A 131 6.60 -42.87 -13.50
N LYS A 132 6.76 -41.88 -14.37
CA LYS A 132 6.81 -42.08 -15.83
C LYS A 132 8.00 -42.95 -16.24
N LYS A 133 9.15 -42.78 -15.60
CA LYS A 133 10.33 -43.62 -15.82
C LYS A 133 10.13 -45.02 -15.25
N GLU A 134 9.65 -45.13 -14.01
CA GLU A 134 9.32 -46.40 -13.35
C GLU A 134 8.31 -47.21 -14.20
N TYR A 135 7.26 -46.56 -14.70
CA TYR A 135 6.26 -47.20 -15.55
C TYR A 135 6.82 -47.59 -16.91
N ARG A 136 7.63 -46.74 -17.55
CA ARG A 136 8.28 -47.09 -18.83
C ARG A 136 9.19 -48.30 -18.66
N GLU A 137 9.98 -48.33 -17.60
CA GLU A 137 10.87 -49.46 -17.29
C GLU A 137 10.08 -50.74 -17.00
N TRP A 138 8.97 -50.64 -16.26
CA TRP A 138 8.05 -51.76 -16.07
C TRP A 138 7.42 -52.25 -17.39
N TRP A 139 6.94 -51.31 -18.21
CA TRP A 139 6.28 -51.56 -19.48
C TRP A 139 7.20 -52.22 -20.50
N GLU A 140 8.45 -51.74 -20.60
CA GLU A 140 9.41 -52.20 -21.61
C GLU A 140 10.24 -53.40 -21.14
N ASN A 141 10.62 -53.48 -19.87
CA ASN A 141 11.62 -54.44 -19.40
C ASN A 141 11.10 -55.46 -18.36
N ASN A 142 10.03 -55.17 -17.62
CA ASN A 142 9.50 -56.05 -16.56
C ASN A 142 8.14 -56.68 -16.89
N GLY A 143 7.87 -56.93 -18.18
CA GLY A 143 6.69 -57.68 -18.62
C GLY A 143 5.37 -56.90 -18.69
N GLY A 144 5.38 -55.56 -18.59
CA GLY A 144 4.14 -54.78 -18.62
C GLY A 144 3.36 -54.86 -19.94
N ARG A 145 4.06 -54.95 -21.09
CA ARG A 145 3.41 -55.22 -22.40
C ARG A 145 2.73 -56.58 -22.44
N GLU A 146 3.33 -57.59 -21.81
CA GLU A 146 2.80 -58.96 -21.78
C GLU A 146 1.56 -59.04 -20.89
N ALA A 147 1.57 -58.34 -19.75
CA ALA A 147 0.40 -58.19 -18.89
C ALA A 147 -0.76 -57.48 -19.62
N TYR A 148 -0.47 -56.41 -20.37
CA TYR A 148 -1.49 -55.71 -21.13
C TYR A 148 -2.15 -56.60 -22.21
N ILE A 149 -1.34 -57.39 -22.92
CA ILE A 149 -1.83 -58.34 -23.93
C ILE A 149 -2.73 -59.41 -23.31
N GLN A 150 -2.39 -59.89 -22.10
CA GLN A 150 -3.23 -60.86 -21.37
C GLN A 150 -4.58 -60.26 -20.98
N ASP A 151 -4.61 -59.00 -20.56
CA ASP A 151 -5.84 -58.34 -20.09
C ASP A 151 -6.75 -57.86 -21.23
N HIS A 152 -6.17 -57.42 -22.36
CA HIS A 152 -6.92 -56.73 -23.44
C HIS A 152 -6.95 -57.51 -24.77
N GLY A 153 -6.20 -58.61 -24.89
CA GLY A 153 -6.25 -59.52 -26.03
C GLY A 153 -5.64 -58.99 -27.35
N HIS A 154 -4.95 -57.85 -27.33
CA HIS A 154 -4.24 -57.31 -28.48
C HIS A 154 -2.88 -56.72 -28.11
N TYR A 155 -1.99 -56.58 -29.11
CA TYR A 155 -0.72 -55.89 -28.91
C TYR A 155 -0.95 -54.39 -28.71
N PRO A 156 -0.34 -53.76 -27.68
CA PRO A 156 -0.62 -52.36 -27.36
C PRO A 156 -0.04 -51.40 -28.41
N ASN A 157 -0.84 -50.40 -28.79
CA ASN A 157 -0.40 -49.27 -29.60
C ASN A 157 0.11 -48.12 -28.71
N GLU A 158 0.66 -47.07 -29.33
CA GLU A 158 1.17 -45.90 -28.60
C GLU A 158 0.05 -45.15 -27.84
N SER A 159 -1.18 -45.16 -28.37
CA SER A 159 -2.37 -44.64 -27.68
C SER A 159 -2.65 -45.39 -26.38
N ASP A 160 -2.49 -46.71 -26.41
CA ASP A 160 -2.86 -47.60 -25.32
C ASP A 160 -1.81 -47.52 -24.21
N TYR A 161 -0.53 -47.42 -24.58
CA TYR A 161 0.55 -47.08 -23.65
C TYR A 161 0.29 -45.75 -22.94
N ARG A 162 -0.11 -44.70 -23.67
CA ARG A 162 -0.41 -43.39 -23.07
C ARG A 162 -1.59 -43.49 -22.10
N ALA A 163 -2.66 -44.20 -22.48
CA ALA A 163 -3.83 -44.41 -21.63
C ALA A 163 -3.49 -45.17 -20.33
N SER A 164 -2.74 -46.26 -20.41
CA SER A 164 -2.35 -47.05 -19.23
C SER A 164 -1.31 -46.35 -18.36
N LEU A 165 -0.36 -45.63 -18.96
CA LEU A 165 0.55 -44.74 -18.23
C LEU A 165 -0.22 -43.68 -17.44
N GLU A 166 -1.27 -43.12 -18.06
CA GLU A 166 -2.13 -42.12 -17.42
C GLU A 166 -2.93 -42.73 -16.28
N GLU A 167 -3.51 -43.92 -16.45
CA GLU A 167 -4.22 -44.66 -15.40
C GLU A 167 -3.30 -44.96 -14.20
N TRP A 168 -2.06 -45.40 -14.46
CA TRP A 168 -1.06 -45.63 -13.43
C TRP A 168 -0.74 -44.36 -12.63
N ILE A 169 -0.51 -43.24 -13.30
CA ILE A 169 -0.26 -41.95 -12.64
C ILE A 169 -1.48 -41.52 -11.83
N ASN A 170 -2.70 -41.70 -12.37
CA ASN A 170 -3.95 -41.32 -11.73
C ASN A 170 -4.22 -42.09 -10.43
N SER A 171 -3.92 -43.40 -10.41
CA SER A 171 -4.06 -44.23 -9.20
C SER A 171 -3.32 -43.66 -7.98
N PHE A 172 -2.22 -42.93 -8.21
CA PHE A 172 -1.43 -42.29 -7.17
C PHE A 172 -1.91 -40.87 -6.85
N THR A 173 -2.25 -40.09 -7.88
CA THR A 173 -2.57 -38.65 -7.74
C THR A 173 -3.97 -38.44 -7.18
N ASP A 174 -4.90 -39.36 -7.45
CA ASP A 174 -6.26 -39.35 -6.90
C ASP A 174 -6.29 -39.71 -5.40
N ARG A 175 -5.24 -40.35 -4.87
CA ARG A 175 -5.17 -40.79 -3.47
C ARG A 175 -4.97 -39.64 -2.48
N TYR A 176 -4.40 -38.53 -2.93
CA TYR A 176 -4.10 -37.38 -2.08
C TYR A 176 -4.76 -36.12 -2.64
N LEU A 177 -5.61 -35.46 -1.84
CA LEU A 177 -6.35 -34.26 -2.24
C LEU A 177 -5.42 -33.20 -2.87
N ARG A 178 -4.26 -32.95 -2.26
CA ARG A 178 -3.27 -31.97 -2.75
C ARG A 178 -2.72 -32.31 -4.14
N TYR A 179 -2.56 -33.60 -4.45
CA TYR A 179 -2.15 -34.04 -5.77
C TYR A 179 -3.35 -34.00 -6.71
N SER A 180 -4.52 -34.50 -6.34
CA SER A 180 -5.72 -34.39 -7.19
C SER A 180 -6.09 -32.94 -7.62
N LEU A 181 -5.79 -31.94 -6.79
CA LEU A 181 -6.05 -30.52 -7.04
C LEU A 181 -5.03 -29.83 -7.96
N ALA A 182 -3.84 -30.42 -8.06
CA ALA A 182 -2.70 -29.86 -8.80
C ALA A 182 -2.58 -30.43 -10.22
N PHE A 183 -3.55 -31.25 -10.68
CA PHE A 183 -3.48 -31.99 -11.93
C PHE A 183 -4.56 -31.49 -12.90
N ALA A 184 -4.20 -31.31 -14.17
CA ALA A 184 -5.16 -31.00 -15.22
C ALA A 184 -6.17 -32.16 -15.31
N PRO A 185 -7.46 -31.88 -15.41
CA PRO A 185 -8.50 -32.90 -15.39
C PRO A 185 -8.63 -33.63 -16.72
N LYS A 186 -9.09 -34.88 -16.61
CA LYS A 186 -9.66 -35.67 -17.70
C LYS A 186 -10.85 -34.96 -18.35
N TYR A 187 -11.24 -35.42 -19.53
CA TYR A 187 -12.59 -35.22 -20.04
C TYR A 187 -13.62 -35.54 -18.93
N GLU A 188 -14.62 -34.68 -18.76
CA GLU A 188 -15.77 -34.80 -17.83
C GLU A 188 -15.54 -34.48 -16.33
N GLN A 189 -14.33 -34.18 -15.86
CA GLN A 189 -14.07 -33.83 -14.44
C GLN A 189 -13.99 -32.31 -14.17
N TYR A 190 -15.11 -31.59 -14.34
CA TYR A 190 -15.21 -30.13 -14.25
C TYR A 190 -14.76 -29.50 -12.92
N GLU A 191 -14.88 -30.21 -11.80
CA GLU A 191 -14.50 -29.69 -10.48
C GLU A 191 -12.98 -29.50 -10.33
N ARG A 192 -12.20 -30.40 -10.92
CA ARG A 192 -10.72 -30.38 -10.88
C ARG A 192 -10.12 -29.32 -11.82
N VAL A 193 -10.85 -29.03 -12.90
CA VAL A 193 -10.55 -27.92 -13.85
C VAL A 193 -10.45 -26.59 -13.11
N LEU A 194 -11.41 -26.36 -12.21
CA LEU A 194 -11.57 -25.11 -11.49
C LEU A 194 -10.41 -24.91 -10.48
N THR A 195 -9.97 -25.99 -9.84
CA THR A 195 -8.87 -25.95 -8.88
C THR A 195 -7.49 -25.79 -9.52
N SER A 196 -7.25 -26.40 -10.69
CA SER A 196 -6.03 -26.19 -11.48
C SER A 196 -5.94 -24.78 -12.09
N TRP A 197 -7.09 -24.14 -12.30
CA TRP A 197 -7.21 -22.80 -12.90
C TRP A 197 -6.93 -21.66 -11.92
N ILE A 198 -7.30 -21.86 -10.66
CA ILE A 198 -7.12 -20.88 -9.58
C ILE A 198 -5.68 -20.84 -9.05
N LEU A 199 -4.95 -21.93 -9.21
CA LEU A 199 -3.56 -22.03 -8.79
C LEU A 199 -2.64 -21.29 -9.77
N ILE A 200 -1.66 -20.58 -9.21
CA ILE A 200 -0.76 -19.66 -9.90
C ILE A 200 0.65 -20.25 -9.86
N PRO A 201 1.33 -20.36 -11.02
CA PRO A 201 2.57 -21.14 -11.16
C PRO A 201 3.77 -20.54 -10.42
N GLY A 202 3.76 -19.24 -10.11
CA GLY A 202 4.90 -18.59 -9.46
C GLY A 202 4.56 -17.31 -8.71
N VAL A 203 5.49 -16.88 -7.86
CA VAL A 203 5.33 -15.66 -7.04
C VAL A 203 5.17 -14.41 -7.91
N CYS A 204 5.94 -14.31 -9.00
CA CYS A 204 5.83 -13.18 -9.93
C CYS A 204 4.46 -13.13 -10.61
N SER A 205 3.93 -14.28 -11.05
CA SER A 205 2.58 -14.41 -11.60
C SER A 205 1.50 -14.09 -10.57
N PHE A 206 1.73 -14.44 -9.29
CA PHE A 206 0.79 -14.12 -8.23
C PHE A 206 0.75 -12.61 -7.95
N LEU A 207 1.92 -11.97 -7.92
CA LEU A 207 2.02 -10.52 -7.70
C LEU A 207 1.44 -9.73 -8.89
N SER A 208 1.67 -10.16 -10.13
CA SER A 208 1.05 -9.55 -11.31
C SER A 208 -0.47 -9.72 -11.27
N PHE A 209 -0.96 -10.93 -11.02
CA PHE A 209 -2.37 -11.22 -10.84
C PHE A 209 -2.98 -10.32 -9.75
N ALA A 210 -2.43 -10.33 -8.54
CA ALA A 210 -2.94 -9.57 -7.40
C ALA A 210 -3.01 -8.06 -7.71
N GLY A 211 -1.96 -7.51 -8.31
CA GLY A 211 -1.89 -6.09 -8.68
C GLY A 211 -2.91 -5.72 -9.76
N LEU A 212 -2.93 -6.46 -10.87
CA LEU A 212 -3.79 -6.19 -12.03
C LEU A 212 -5.26 -6.47 -11.71
N PHE A 213 -5.56 -7.55 -10.98
CA PHE A 213 -6.91 -7.90 -10.54
C PHE A 213 -7.46 -6.83 -9.59
N MET A 214 -6.72 -6.43 -8.56
CA MET A 214 -7.16 -5.36 -7.64
C MET A 214 -7.35 -4.03 -8.37
N PHE A 215 -6.44 -3.68 -9.28
CA PHE A 215 -6.59 -2.49 -10.12
C PHE A 215 -7.87 -2.54 -10.95
N ALA A 216 -8.13 -3.67 -11.61
CA ALA A 216 -9.31 -3.84 -12.46
C ALA A 216 -10.61 -3.76 -11.66
N ILE A 217 -10.68 -4.45 -10.52
CA ILE A 217 -11.85 -4.43 -9.63
C ILE A 217 -12.11 -3.01 -9.10
N VAL A 218 -11.09 -2.28 -8.64
CA VAL A 218 -11.25 -0.91 -8.15
C VAL A 218 -11.76 0.03 -9.24
N ARG A 219 -11.31 -0.14 -10.49
CA ARG A 219 -11.75 0.68 -11.63
C ARG A 219 -13.15 0.29 -12.12
N LEU A 220 -13.49 -0.99 -12.15
CA LEU A 220 -14.82 -1.47 -12.52
C LEU A 220 -15.85 -1.14 -11.45
N ALA A 221 -15.51 -1.18 -10.16
CA ALA A 221 -16.41 -0.83 -9.06
C ALA A 221 -16.98 0.60 -9.14
N ARG A 222 -16.31 1.50 -9.88
CA ARG A 222 -16.79 2.86 -10.14
C ARG A 222 -17.87 2.93 -11.21
N ARG A 223 -17.99 1.89 -12.04
CA ARG A 223 -18.81 1.87 -13.26
C ARG A 223 -19.84 0.75 -13.25
N TRP A 224 -19.52 -0.44 -12.76
CA TRP A 224 -20.41 -1.60 -12.75
C TRP A 224 -20.95 -1.87 -11.35
N SER A 225 -22.11 -2.51 -11.28
CA SER A 225 -22.67 -3.00 -10.01
C SER A 225 -21.82 -4.16 -9.48
N LEU A 226 -21.86 -4.36 -8.16
CA LEU A 226 -21.13 -5.43 -7.49
C LEU A 226 -21.51 -6.81 -8.07
N TRP A 227 -22.80 -7.05 -8.26
CA TRP A 227 -23.32 -8.29 -8.82
C TRP A 227 -22.84 -8.56 -10.25
N ILE A 228 -22.80 -7.55 -11.12
CA ILE A 228 -22.30 -7.72 -12.49
C ILE A 228 -20.82 -8.11 -12.47
N ILE A 229 -20.00 -7.43 -11.66
CA ILE A 229 -18.57 -7.73 -11.56
C ILE A 229 -18.34 -9.16 -11.07
N CYS A 230 -19.05 -9.58 -10.02
CA CYS A 230 -18.98 -10.94 -9.51
C CYS A 230 -19.43 -11.97 -10.55
N LEU A 231 -20.56 -11.73 -11.22
CA LEU A 231 -21.12 -12.63 -12.23
C LEU A 231 -20.17 -12.79 -13.42
N THR A 232 -19.67 -11.70 -13.99
CA THR A 232 -18.76 -11.77 -15.14
C THR A 232 -17.41 -12.39 -14.78
N THR A 233 -16.90 -12.10 -13.57
CA THR A 233 -15.65 -12.70 -13.09
C THR A 233 -15.82 -14.21 -12.90
N ALA A 234 -16.91 -14.65 -12.24
CA ALA A 234 -17.20 -16.05 -12.06
C ALA A 234 -17.41 -16.76 -13.40
N ALA A 235 -18.21 -16.17 -14.31
CA ALA A 235 -18.47 -16.73 -15.63
C ALA A 235 -17.18 -16.95 -16.43
N VAL A 236 -16.29 -15.95 -16.52
CA VAL A 236 -15.03 -16.08 -17.25
C VAL A 236 -14.06 -17.04 -16.56
N THR A 237 -14.08 -17.10 -15.24
CA THR A 237 -13.27 -18.07 -14.48
C THR A 237 -13.73 -19.51 -14.73
N LEU A 238 -15.03 -19.73 -14.93
CA LEU A 238 -15.61 -21.04 -15.23
C LEU A 238 -15.44 -21.45 -16.70
N THR A 239 -15.53 -20.50 -17.63
CA THR A 239 -15.45 -20.79 -19.08
C THR A 239 -14.02 -20.79 -19.62
N GLY A 240 -13.10 -20.03 -19.00
CA GLY A 240 -11.70 -19.96 -19.40
C GLY A 240 -11.02 -21.33 -19.55
N PRO A 241 -11.17 -22.25 -18.58
CA PRO A 241 -10.59 -23.58 -18.70
C PRO A 241 -11.17 -24.43 -19.82
N ILE A 242 -12.47 -24.28 -20.12
CA ILE A 242 -13.14 -25.02 -21.22
C ILE A 242 -12.55 -24.56 -22.56
N LEU A 243 -12.34 -23.25 -22.72
CA LEU A 243 -11.73 -22.68 -23.93
C LEU A 243 -10.29 -23.15 -24.13
N VAL A 244 -9.52 -23.22 -23.04
CA VAL A 244 -8.16 -23.77 -23.09
C VAL A 244 -8.20 -25.24 -23.46
N SER A 245 -9.04 -26.05 -22.81
CA SER A 245 -9.19 -27.49 -23.07
C SER A 245 -9.45 -27.74 -24.56
N VAL A 246 -10.41 -27.04 -25.16
CA VAL A 246 -10.72 -27.13 -26.58
C VAL A 246 -9.50 -26.76 -27.43
N LEU A 247 -8.78 -25.69 -27.08
CA LEU A 247 -7.60 -25.29 -27.85
C LEU A 247 -6.45 -26.30 -27.72
N THR A 248 -6.23 -26.89 -26.55
CA THR A 248 -5.20 -27.90 -26.29
C THR A 248 -5.48 -29.24 -26.97
N THR A 249 -6.74 -29.54 -27.32
CA THR A 249 -7.08 -30.74 -28.09
C THR A 249 -6.69 -30.65 -29.58
N THR A 250 -6.24 -29.49 -30.03
CA THR A 250 -5.70 -29.32 -31.39
C THR A 250 -4.24 -29.75 -31.45
N SER A 251 -3.82 -30.36 -32.57
CA SER A 251 -2.47 -30.92 -32.76
C SER A 251 -1.32 -29.92 -32.54
N PHE A 252 -1.58 -28.62 -32.63
CA PHE A 252 -0.59 -27.57 -32.41
C PHE A 252 -0.33 -27.27 -30.92
N PHE A 253 -1.29 -27.55 -30.04
CA PHE A 253 -1.22 -27.24 -28.61
C PHE A 253 -1.29 -28.49 -27.70
N ASP A 254 -1.29 -29.69 -28.28
CA ASP A 254 -1.43 -30.97 -27.57
C ASP A 254 -0.30 -31.24 -26.54
N HIS A 255 0.92 -30.76 -26.81
CA HIS A 255 2.04 -30.88 -25.86
C HIS A 255 1.81 -30.11 -24.54
N TYR A 256 0.89 -29.13 -24.53
CA TYR A 256 0.56 -28.30 -23.37
C TYR A 256 -0.57 -28.85 -22.50
N SER A 257 -1.22 -29.94 -22.90
CA SER A 257 -2.33 -30.57 -22.17
C SER A 257 -1.94 -31.11 -20.78
N THR A 258 -0.64 -31.24 -20.51
CA THR A 258 -0.12 -31.91 -19.31
C THR A 258 0.35 -30.97 -18.19
N GLU A 259 0.50 -29.67 -18.45
CA GLU A 259 1.04 -28.71 -17.48
C GLU A 259 -0.04 -28.01 -16.64
N ARG A 260 0.27 -27.70 -15.37
CA ARG A 260 -0.70 -27.14 -14.41
C ARG A 260 -0.31 -25.80 -13.85
N TYR A 261 -1.36 -25.04 -13.50
CA TYR A 261 -1.38 -23.69 -12.95
C TYR A 261 -1.46 -22.60 -14.02
N MET A 262 -2.68 -22.18 -14.34
CA MET A 262 -2.96 -21.16 -15.37
C MET A 262 -3.27 -19.78 -14.80
N GLY A 263 -3.42 -19.69 -13.46
CA GLY A 263 -3.39 -18.44 -12.69
C GLY A 263 -4.47 -17.41 -12.99
N MET A 264 -5.66 -17.85 -13.41
CA MET A 264 -6.77 -16.95 -13.79
C MET A 264 -6.38 -15.85 -14.79
N SER A 265 -5.34 -16.07 -15.60
CA SER A 265 -4.77 -15.06 -16.51
C SER A 265 -5.81 -14.57 -17.55
N LEU A 266 -6.64 -15.46 -18.10
CA LEU A 266 -7.74 -15.06 -19.00
C LEU A 266 -8.81 -14.22 -18.28
N THR A 267 -9.07 -14.49 -17.00
CA THR A 267 -9.97 -13.69 -16.18
C THR A 267 -9.41 -12.28 -16.02
N VAL A 268 -8.11 -12.13 -15.76
CA VAL A 268 -7.45 -10.83 -15.70
C VAL A 268 -7.47 -10.13 -17.06
N ALA A 269 -7.18 -10.83 -18.15
CA ALA A 269 -7.25 -10.26 -19.51
C ALA A 269 -8.65 -9.72 -19.82
N PHE A 270 -9.71 -10.48 -19.51
CA PHE A 270 -11.09 -10.01 -19.65
C PHE A 270 -11.38 -8.77 -18.80
N LEU A 271 -11.02 -8.80 -17.51
CA LEU A 271 -11.26 -7.67 -16.60
C LEU A 271 -10.49 -6.43 -17.04
N LEU A 272 -9.24 -6.58 -17.50
CA LEU A 272 -8.44 -5.49 -18.06
C LEU A 272 -9.06 -4.93 -19.34
N GLY A 273 -9.61 -5.78 -20.21
CA GLY A 273 -10.39 -5.37 -21.39
C GLY A 273 -11.60 -4.52 -21.01
N ALA A 274 -12.39 -5.01 -20.05
CA ALA A 274 -13.55 -4.29 -19.52
C ALA A 274 -13.15 -2.97 -18.82
N THR A 275 -11.93 -2.87 -18.29
CA THR A 275 -11.42 -1.64 -17.70
C THR A 275 -10.93 -0.62 -18.71
N ALA A 276 -10.36 -1.07 -19.84
CA ALA A 276 -9.78 -0.23 -20.87
C ALA A 276 -10.82 0.53 -21.72
N PHE A 277 -12.05 0.01 -21.76
CA PHE A 277 -13.16 0.57 -22.53
C PHE A 277 -14.36 0.87 -21.64
N GLY A 278 -15.14 1.88 -22.00
CA GLY A 278 -16.34 2.29 -21.29
C GLY A 278 -17.47 2.55 -22.27
N ASN A 279 -18.70 2.47 -21.77
CA ASN A 279 -19.92 2.67 -22.56
C ASN A 279 -20.00 4.10 -23.15
N ARG A 280 -19.51 5.12 -22.41
CA ARG A 280 -19.50 6.51 -22.88
C ARG A 280 -18.11 6.93 -23.40
N LYS A 281 -18.09 7.76 -24.45
CA LYS A 281 -16.86 8.42 -24.94
C LYS A 281 -16.18 9.18 -23.79
N ASN A 282 -14.86 9.09 -23.70
CA ASN A 282 -14.01 9.73 -22.66
C ASN A 282 -14.26 9.30 -21.21
N GLN A 283 -15.06 8.26 -20.97
CA GLN A 283 -15.28 7.75 -19.61
C GLN A 283 -14.02 7.12 -18.99
N VAL A 284 -13.13 6.59 -19.83
CA VAL A 284 -11.87 5.97 -19.41
C VAL A 284 -10.72 6.87 -19.85
N THR A 285 -9.84 7.22 -18.90
CA THR A 285 -8.67 8.04 -19.21
C THR A 285 -7.63 7.27 -20.04
N PRO A 286 -6.87 7.94 -20.91
CA PRO A 286 -5.82 7.31 -21.72
C PRO A 286 -4.77 6.60 -20.84
N LEU A 287 -4.46 7.16 -19.66
CA LEU A 287 -3.58 6.52 -18.68
C LEU A 287 -4.11 5.16 -18.23
N THR A 288 -5.41 5.07 -17.89
CA THR A 288 -6.03 3.80 -17.46
C THR A 288 -5.96 2.78 -18.59
N ARG A 289 -6.27 3.19 -19.82
CA ARG A 289 -6.20 2.33 -21.01
C ARG A 289 -4.77 1.81 -21.24
N ASN A 290 -3.76 2.66 -21.15
CA ASN A 290 -2.36 2.25 -21.31
C ASN A 290 -1.92 1.23 -20.25
N ILE A 291 -2.31 1.45 -18.98
CA ILE A 291 -2.05 0.50 -17.89
C ILE A 291 -2.70 -0.87 -18.18
N CYS A 292 -3.90 -0.89 -18.78
CA CYS A 292 -4.59 -2.14 -19.11
C CYS A 292 -3.86 -2.90 -20.23
N PHE A 293 -3.47 -2.20 -21.30
CA PHE A 293 -2.71 -2.81 -22.40
C PHE A 293 -1.34 -3.30 -21.93
N SER A 294 -0.58 -2.47 -21.21
CA SER A 294 0.72 -2.86 -20.66
C SER A 294 0.56 -3.99 -19.65
N GLY A 295 -0.53 -4.00 -18.87
CA GLY A 295 -0.85 -5.03 -17.89
C GLY A 295 -1.09 -6.39 -18.54
N VAL A 296 -1.84 -6.44 -19.65
CA VAL A 296 -2.04 -7.70 -20.41
C VAL A 296 -0.73 -8.17 -21.03
N ILE A 297 0.04 -7.27 -21.64
CA ILE A 297 1.34 -7.63 -22.22
C ILE A 297 2.30 -8.13 -21.15
N LEU A 298 2.35 -7.46 -19.99
CA LEU A 298 3.17 -7.89 -18.85
C LEU A 298 2.71 -9.25 -18.34
N ASP A 299 1.39 -9.44 -18.18
CA ASP A 299 0.84 -10.72 -17.74
C ASP A 299 1.26 -11.81 -18.71
N MET A 300 1.05 -11.63 -20.03
CA MET A 300 1.50 -12.54 -21.10
C MET A 300 3.02 -12.77 -21.11
N ALA A 301 3.84 -11.77 -20.82
CA ALA A 301 5.29 -11.88 -20.83
C ALA A 301 5.82 -12.65 -19.60
N ILE A 302 5.34 -12.33 -18.39
CA ILE A 302 5.69 -13.05 -17.14
C ILE A 302 5.47 -14.54 -17.34
N ASN A 303 4.30 -14.81 -17.82
CA ASN A 303 3.81 -16.07 -18.26
C ASN A 303 4.74 -16.73 -19.30
N TRP A 304 4.95 -16.12 -20.47
CA TRP A 304 5.77 -16.66 -21.55
C TRP A 304 7.23 -16.96 -21.15
N PHE A 305 7.84 -16.08 -20.34
CA PHE A 305 9.25 -16.19 -19.97
C PHE A 305 9.51 -16.94 -18.66
N LEU A 306 8.57 -16.93 -17.70
CA LEU A 306 8.79 -17.51 -16.36
C LEU A 306 8.02 -18.82 -16.12
N ASN A 307 7.02 -19.17 -16.93
CA ASN A 307 6.21 -20.40 -16.74
C ASN A 307 6.03 -21.21 -18.04
N PRO A 308 7.11 -21.59 -18.74
CA PRO A 308 7.12 -21.83 -20.19
C PRO A 308 6.12 -22.83 -20.79
N GLY A 309 5.58 -23.81 -20.06
CA GLY A 309 4.81 -24.87 -20.72
C GLY A 309 3.28 -24.84 -20.52
N ILE A 310 2.71 -23.75 -20.02
CA ILE A 310 1.26 -23.47 -20.11
C ILE A 310 0.98 -22.39 -21.17
N PHE A 311 2.04 -21.82 -21.75
CA PHE A 311 1.97 -20.45 -22.20
C PHE A 311 1.45 -20.20 -23.61
N GLY A 312 1.53 -21.17 -24.51
CA GLY A 312 1.05 -21.00 -25.88
C GLY A 312 -0.46 -20.74 -25.94
N ALA A 313 -1.25 -21.63 -25.33
CA ALA A 313 -2.71 -21.59 -25.39
C ALA A 313 -3.31 -20.39 -24.64
N VAL A 314 -2.80 -20.10 -23.43
CA VAL A 314 -3.28 -18.96 -22.62
C VAL A 314 -2.87 -17.63 -23.26
N ALA A 315 -1.63 -17.48 -23.72
CA ALA A 315 -1.21 -16.26 -24.40
C ALA A 315 -1.98 -16.01 -25.69
N ALA A 316 -2.31 -17.06 -26.46
CA ALA A 316 -3.13 -16.93 -27.66
C ALA A 316 -4.58 -16.50 -27.35
N LEU A 317 -5.15 -17.00 -26.25
CA LEU A 317 -6.51 -16.65 -25.83
C LEU A 317 -6.60 -15.31 -25.09
N SER A 318 -5.52 -14.81 -24.48
CA SER A 318 -5.50 -13.54 -23.74
C SER A 318 -5.97 -12.33 -24.55
N PRO A 319 -5.53 -12.08 -25.81
CA PRO A 319 -6.07 -11.04 -26.66
C PRO A 319 -7.57 -11.21 -26.96
N VAL A 320 -8.02 -12.45 -27.15
CA VAL A 320 -9.45 -12.77 -27.42
C VAL A 320 -10.29 -12.44 -26.19
N CYS A 321 -9.89 -12.91 -25.00
CA CYS A 321 -10.56 -12.60 -23.74
C CYS A 321 -10.52 -11.10 -23.43
N PHE A 322 -9.42 -10.41 -23.72
CA PHE A 322 -9.35 -8.95 -23.62
C PHE A 322 -10.33 -8.25 -24.56
N GLY A 323 -10.48 -8.72 -25.80
CA GLY A 323 -11.47 -8.22 -26.75
C GLY A 323 -12.91 -8.43 -26.28
N ILE A 324 -13.23 -9.62 -25.76
CA ILE A 324 -14.54 -9.92 -25.16
C ILE A 324 -14.80 -9.01 -23.95
N GLY A 325 -13.77 -8.79 -23.12
CA GLY A 325 -13.80 -7.83 -22.02
C GLY A 325 -14.06 -6.41 -22.48
N ALA A 326 -13.36 -5.96 -23.52
CA ALA A 326 -13.55 -4.64 -24.12
C ALA A 326 -14.98 -4.44 -24.62
N PHE A 327 -15.54 -5.46 -25.29
CA PHE A 327 -16.94 -5.45 -25.72
C PHE A 327 -17.90 -5.33 -24.53
N ALA A 328 -17.69 -6.11 -23.47
CA ALA A 328 -18.47 -6.02 -22.24
C ALA A 328 -18.36 -4.63 -21.60
N GLY A 329 -17.16 -4.04 -21.59
CA GLY A 329 -16.88 -2.67 -21.10
C GLY A 329 -17.66 -1.57 -21.84
N VAL A 330 -17.88 -1.75 -23.15
CA VAL A 330 -18.66 -0.83 -23.98
C VAL A 330 -20.17 -1.07 -23.82
N ARG A 331 -20.61 -2.33 -23.72
CA ARG A 331 -22.05 -2.66 -23.71
C ARG A 331 -22.71 -2.54 -22.34
N ILE A 332 -22.02 -2.88 -21.26
CA ILE A 332 -22.63 -2.88 -19.92
C ILE A 332 -22.85 -1.44 -19.46
N GLU A 333 -24.08 -1.16 -19.04
CA GLU A 333 -24.46 0.15 -18.56
C GLU A 333 -23.76 0.52 -17.24
N THR A 334 -23.52 1.82 -17.09
CA THR A 334 -22.94 2.35 -15.88
C THR A 334 -23.96 2.30 -14.76
N ARG A 335 -23.58 1.74 -13.61
CA ARG A 335 -24.42 1.72 -12.41
C ARG A 335 -24.90 3.13 -12.07
N LEU A 336 -26.13 3.23 -11.62
CA LEU A 336 -26.65 4.43 -10.99
C LEU A 336 -25.88 4.64 -9.68
N ARG A 337 -25.15 5.76 -9.58
CA ARG A 337 -24.45 6.14 -8.35
C ARG A 337 -25.47 6.60 -7.31
N SER A 338 -25.29 6.22 -6.05
CA SER A 338 -26.13 6.74 -4.97
C SER A 338 -25.82 8.22 -4.73
N GLN A 339 -26.80 9.00 -4.26
CA GLN A 339 -26.58 10.42 -3.91
C GLN A 339 -25.45 10.62 -2.91
N ALA A 340 -25.26 9.70 -1.95
CA ALA A 340 -24.13 9.72 -1.02
C ALA A 340 -22.77 9.61 -1.73
N GLU A 341 -22.66 8.77 -2.75
CA GLU A 341 -21.41 8.63 -3.52
C GLU A 341 -21.14 9.82 -4.43
N ILE A 342 -22.18 10.38 -5.05
CA ILE A 342 -22.08 11.61 -5.86
C ILE A 342 -21.60 12.76 -4.96
N ASN A 343 -22.19 12.90 -3.78
CA ASN A 343 -21.82 13.93 -2.82
C ASN A 343 -20.39 13.74 -2.28
N ALA A 344 -19.95 12.51 -2.05
CA ALA A 344 -18.58 12.21 -1.59
C ALA A 344 -17.52 12.46 -2.67
N ASP A 345 -17.80 12.10 -3.93
CA ASP A 345 -16.91 12.37 -5.07
C ASP A 345 -16.87 13.88 -5.37
N LEU A 346 -18.02 14.58 -5.35
CA LEU A 346 -18.08 16.04 -5.45
C LEU A 346 -17.33 16.73 -4.31
N LEU A 347 -17.40 16.20 -3.09
CA LEU A 347 -16.65 16.73 -1.96
C LEU A 347 -15.14 16.52 -2.16
N ARG A 348 -14.72 15.37 -2.67
CA ARG A 348 -13.31 15.09 -2.99
C ARG A 348 -12.79 15.92 -4.14
N GLU A 349 -13.53 16.06 -5.23
CA GLU A 349 -13.19 16.93 -6.35
C GLU A 349 -13.14 18.38 -5.89
N ARG A 350 -14.11 18.85 -5.08
CA ARG A 350 -14.04 20.18 -4.45
C ARG A 350 -12.84 20.33 -3.52
N LEU A 351 -12.44 19.30 -2.78
CA LEU A 351 -11.27 19.34 -1.90
C LEU A 351 -9.95 19.36 -2.69
N LEU A 352 -9.87 18.60 -3.79
CA LEU A 352 -8.72 18.57 -4.69
C LEU A 352 -8.63 19.86 -5.51
N GLU A 353 -9.75 20.36 -6.03
CA GLU A 353 -9.85 21.65 -6.71
C GLU A 353 -9.54 22.80 -5.75
N LYS A 354 -10.08 22.80 -4.52
CA LYS A 354 -9.72 23.82 -3.51
C LYS A 354 -8.25 23.75 -3.11
N ALA A 355 -7.65 22.56 -3.05
CA ALA A 355 -6.23 22.38 -2.79
C ALA A 355 -5.36 22.87 -3.97
N SER A 356 -5.80 22.68 -5.22
CA SER A 356 -5.06 23.13 -6.41
C SER A 356 -5.31 24.59 -6.80
N GLN A 357 -6.48 25.16 -6.47
CA GLN A 357 -6.90 26.48 -6.94
C GLN A 357 -6.62 27.61 -5.94
N ASN A 358 -6.37 27.33 -4.65
CA ASN A 358 -6.10 28.39 -3.67
C ASN A 358 -5.08 27.97 -2.59
N PRO A 359 -3.76 28.10 -2.84
CA PRO A 359 -2.74 27.90 -1.80
C PRO A 359 -2.96 28.79 -0.57
N MET A 360 -3.64 29.92 -0.77
CA MET A 360 -4.07 30.81 0.29
C MET A 360 -5.14 30.20 1.20
N ALA A 361 -6.13 29.50 0.66
CA ALA A 361 -7.19 28.88 1.46
C ALA A 361 -6.62 27.77 2.36
N GLU A 362 -5.66 26.99 1.86
CA GLU A 362 -4.95 25.97 2.64
C GLU A 362 -4.13 26.60 3.77
N ARG A 363 -3.40 27.69 3.49
CA ARG A 363 -2.65 28.43 4.52
C ARG A 363 -3.59 28.95 5.61
N LYS A 364 -4.69 29.59 5.23
CA LYS A 364 -5.67 30.10 6.19
C LYS A 364 -6.33 28.97 7.00
N ALA A 365 -6.57 27.79 6.41
CA ALA A 365 -7.08 26.63 7.15
C ALA A 365 -6.06 26.10 8.16
N LYS A 366 -4.79 25.99 7.77
CA LYS A 366 -3.68 25.59 8.65
C LYS A 366 -3.48 26.56 9.81
N THR A 367 -3.57 27.86 9.56
CA THR A 367 -3.49 28.87 10.61
C THR A 367 -4.63 28.71 11.61
N ARG A 368 -5.87 28.48 11.15
CA ARG A 368 -7.01 28.21 12.04
C ARG A 368 -6.86 26.94 12.88
N THR A 369 -6.33 25.86 12.31
CA THR A 369 -6.04 24.64 13.09
C THR A 369 -4.94 24.89 14.13
N LEU A 370 -3.89 25.65 13.78
CA LEU A 370 -2.82 25.99 14.71
C LEU A 370 -3.29 26.84 15.90
N ILE A 371 -4.28 27.73 15.69
CA ILE A 371 -4.91 28.50 16.77
C ILE A 371 -5.60 27.56 17.77
N GLU A 372 -6.45 26.64 17.29
CA GLU A 372 -7.16 25.71 18.17
C GLU A 372 -6.23 24.68 18.83
N ASP A 373 -5.22 24.19 18.12
CA ASP A 373 -4.18 23.33 18.69
C ASP A 373 -3.39 24.04 19.80
N GLY A 374 -3.10 25.33 19.61
CA GLY A 374 -2.44 26.16 20.62
C GLY A 374 -3.27 26.31 21.90
N PHE A 375 -4.56 26.62 21.75
CA PHE A 375 -5.46 26.75 22.91
C PHE A 375 -5.78 25.43 23.60
N THR A 376 -5.90 24.33 22.85
CA THR A 376 -6.06 23.00 23.45
C THR A 376 -4.79 22.57 24.19
N SER A 377 -3.61 22.89 23.67
CA SER A 377 -2.33 22.68 24.37
C SER A 377 -2.23 23.50 25.66
N ALA A 378 -2.73 24.73 25.66
CA ALA A 378 -2.82 25.56 26.87
C ALA A 378 -3.74 24.93 27.92
N LYS A 379 -4.94 24.47 27.51
CA LYS A 379 -5.89 23.76 28.40
C LYS A 379 -5.33 22.45 28.95
N ASN A 380 -4.51 21.75 28.17
CA ASN A 380 -3.88 20.49 28.56
C ASN A 380 -2.58 20.66 29.37
N CYS A 381 -2.33 21.86 29.93
CA CYS A 381 -1.15 22.19 30.75
C CYS A 381 0.19 21.96 30.02
N ARG A 382 0.26 22.22 28.71
CA ARG A 382 1.50 22.16 27.91
C ARG A 382 1.94 23.56 27.47
N PRO A 383 2.48 24.39 28.38
CA PRO A 383 2.70 25.82 28.15
C PRO A 383 3.73 26.10 27.05
N GLU A 384 4.81 25.31 26.95
CA GLU A 384 5.83 25.50 25.91
C GLU A 384 5.28 25.26 24.50
N GLN A 385 4.45 24.22 24.34
CA GLN A 385 3.83 23.89 23.05
C GLN A 385 2.78 24.94 22.67
N ALA A 386 1.94 25.33 23.64
CA ALA A 386 0.97 26.41 23.44
C ALA A 386 1.65 27.72 23.04
N HIS A 387 2.75 28.08 23.72
CA HIS A 387 3.53 29.28 23.42
C HIS A 387 4.05 29.26 21.97
N GLN A 388 4.68 28.17 21.53
CA GLN A 388 5.20 28.06 20.17
C GLN A 388 4.09 28.11 19.11
N GLN A 389 3.00 27.36 19.33
CA GLN A 389 1.89 27.26 18.39
C GLN A 389 1.15 28.58 18.25
N LEU A 390 0.80 29.24 19.37
CA LEU A 390 0.10 30.51 19.36
C LEU A 390 0.97 31.65 18.82
N ARG A 391 2.30 31.65 19.08
CA ARG A 391 3.22 32.62 18.48
C ARG A 391 3.20 32.53 16.96
N LEU A 392 3.32 31.31 16.43
CA LEU A 392 3.31 31.08 14.98
C LEU A 392 1.94 31.40 14.38
N ALA A 393 0.87 30.99 15.05
CA ALA A 393 -0.50 31.20 14.59
C ALA A 393 -0.86 32.68 14.50
N LEU A 394 -0.59 33.48 15.54
CA LEU A 394 -0.90 34.91 15.54
C LEU A 394 -0.08 35.68 14.51
N THR A 395 1.21 35.36 14.37
CA THR A 395 2.06 35.96 13.33
C THR A 395 1.57 35.64 11.92
N GLN A 396 1.14 34.39 11.66
CA GLN A 396 0.58 34.01 10.36
C GLN A 396 -0.77 34.68 10.10
N LEU A 397 -1.62 34.77 11.13
CA LEU A 397 -2.94 35.39 11.05
C LEU A 397 -2.84 36.87 10.66
N LEU A 398 -1.87 37.60 11.25
CA LEU A 398 -1.59 39.00 10.92
C LEU A 398 -0.98 39.20 9.51
N GLN A 399 -0.43 38.14 8.92
CA GLN A 399 0.14 38.14 7.56
C GLN A 399 -0.87 37.68 6.49
N GLU A 400 -2.11 37.36 6.85
CA GLU A 400 -3.14 36.99 5.87
C GLU A 400 -3.56 38.16 4.98
N HIS A 401 -3.95 37.89 3.72
CA HIS A 401 -4.49 38.90 2.80
C HIS A 401 -5.83 38.42 2.18
N PRO A 402 -6.99 39.05 2.47
CA PRO A 402 -7.20 40.05 3.51
C PRO A 402 -7.02 39.46 4.92
N VAL A 403 -6.65 40.32 5.87
CA VAL A 403 -6.61 40.02 7.31
C VAL A 403 -8.04 39.92 7.83
N ASP A 404 -8.32 38.86 8.58
CA ASP A 404 -9.60 38.66 9.26
C ASP A 404 -9.56 39.35 10.64
N ALA A 405 -9.88 40.65 10.67
CA ALA A 405 -9.78 41.48 11.88
C ALA A 405 -10.64 40.93 13.05
N ALA A 406 -11.77 40.28 12.74
CA ALA A 406 -12.63 39.66 13.75
C ALA A 406 -11.94 38.46 14.40
N LEU A 407 -11.33 37.58 13.60
CA LEU A 407 -10.60 36.43 14.09
C LEU A 407 -9.34 36.83 14.87
N VAL A 408 -8.62 37.87 14.42
CA VAL A 408 -7.49 38.44 15.15
C VAL A 408 -7.95 38.92 16.53
N LYS A 409 -9.02 39.72 16.59
CA LYS A 409 -9.58 40.22 17.85
C LYS A 409 -9.95 39.08 18.79
N GLN A 410 -10.69 38.08 18.31
CA GLN A 410 -11.08 36.91 19.13
C GLN A 410 -9.87 36.14 19.66
N THR A 411 -8.86 35.93 18.82
CA THR A 411 -7.63 35.21 19.20
C THR A 411 -6.86 36.00 20.26
N VAL A 412 -6.71 37.31 20.08
CA VAL A 412 -6.05 38.20 21.06
C VAL A 412 -6.80 38.21 22.39
N ILE A 413 -8.12 38.33 22.40
CA ILE A 413 -8.93 38.29 23.63
C ILE A 413 -8.68 36.99 24.39
N ARG A 414 -8.66 35.84 23.69
CA ARG A 414 -8.38 34.54 24.31
C ARG A 414 -6.95 34.45 24.84
N MET A 415 -5.98 35.03 24.14
CA MET A 415 -4.56 35.02 24.56
C MET A 415 -4.26 35.98 25.72
N THR A 416 -5.04 37.06 25.88
CA THR A 416 -4.86 38.03 26.97
C THR A 416 -5.70 37.72 28.20
N ALA A 417 -6.62 36.76 28.09
CA ALA A 417 -7.52 36.35 29.16
C ALA A 417 -6.76 35.80 30.40
N PRO A 418 -7.26 36.07 31.62
CA PRO A 418 -6.57 35.75 32.86
C PRO A 418 -6.53 34.24 33.17
N ASP A 419 -7.35 33.44 32.51
CA ASP A 419 -7.47 31.98 32.65
C ASP A 419 -6.36 31.21 31.89
N GLN A 420 -5.59 31.87 31.03
CA GLN A 420 -4.53 31.25 30.24
C GLN A 420 -3.16 31.83 30.59
N TYR A 421 -2.29 31.02 31.20
CA TYR A 421 -0.91 31.42 31.46
C TYR A 421 -0.07 31.32 30.18
N LEU A 422 0.00 32.43 29.43
CA LEU A 422 0.83 32.59 28.24
C LEU A 422 1.85 33.72 28.46
N ASP A 423 3.12 33.35 28.55
CA ASP A 423 4.20 34.30 28.81
C ASP A 423 4.97 34.65 27.52
N PHE A 424 4.51 35.68 26.80
CA PHE A 424 5.27 36.31 25.72
C PHE A 424 5.98 37.59 26.22
N SER A 425 7.13 37.90 25.61
CA SER A 425 7.90 39.12 25.88
C SER A 425 7.12 40.38 25.48
N SER A 426 7.41 41.51 26.12
CA SER A 426 6.77 42.80 25.81
C SER A 426 6.99 43.21 24.35
N ASN A 427 8.21 43.05 23.84
CA ASN A 427 8.54 43.29 22.42
C ASN A 427 7.63 42.52 21.46
N GLN A 428 7.32 41.25 21.75
CA GLN A 428 6.47 40.44 20.86
C GLN A 428 5.02 40.96 20.83
N TRP A 429 4.49 41.39 21.98
CA TRP A 429 3.17 42.01 22.07
C TRP A 429 3.12 43.34 21.30
N MET A 430 4.19 44.13 21.41
CA MET A 430 4.33 45.39 20.69
C MET A 430 4.35 45.20 19.18
N GLU A 431 5.17 44.27 18.68
CA GLU A 431 5.27 43.94 17.24
C GLU A 431 3.90 43.53 16.67
N TRP A 432 3.17 42.65 17.35
CA TRP A 432 1.83 42.27 16.92
C TRP A 432 0.86 43.45 16.94
N GLY A 433 0.98 44.35 17.92
CA GLY A 433 0.18 45.57 18.01
C GLY A 433 0.43 46.52 16.83
N GLU A 434 1.69 46.76 16.48
CA GLU A 434 2.08 47.60 15.34
C GLU A 434 1.63 47.01 14.00
N ILE A 435 1.78 45.69 13.81
CA ILE A 435 1.31 44.99 12.60
C ILE A 435 -0.23 45.06 12.52
N ALA A 436 -0.94 44.84 13.62
CA ALA A 436 -2.40 44.94 13.66
C ALA A 436 -2.88 46.36 13.31
N LYS A 437 -2.20 47.40 13.81
CA LYS A 437 -2.46 48.80 13.42
C LYS A 437 -2.27 48.99 11.91
N ALA A 438 -1.13 48.56 11.36
CA ALA A 438 -0.81 48.70 9.94
C ALA A 438 -1.78 47.94 9.01
N LYS A 439 -2.46 46.91 9.52
CA LYS A 439 -3.44 46.09 8.78
C LYS A 439 -4.90 46.50 9.03
N ASN A 440 -5.16 47.67 9.62
CA ASN A 440 -6.50 48.18 9.94
C ASN A 440 -7.31 47.27 10.88
N ALA A 441 -6.68 46.68 11.90
CA ALA A 441 -7.35 45.94 12.97
C ALA A 441 -7.19 46.66 14.33
N PRO A 442 -7.82 47.84 14.52
CA PRO A 442 -7.52 48.73 15.65
C PRO A 442 -7.90 48.15 17.01
N ASP A 443 -9.03 47.45 17.12
CA ASP A 443 -9.46 46.81 18.38
C ASP A 443 -8.44 45.78 18.91
N ALA A 444 -7.86 44.99 18.01
CA ALA A 444 -6.85 44.00 18.37
C ALA A 444 -5.52 44.69 18.72
N ALA A 445 -5.15 45.73 17.98
CA ALA A 445 -3.95 46.52 18.25
C ALA A 445 -3.98 47.13 19.66
N ILE A 446 -5.12 47.72 20.07
CA ILE A 446 -5.30 48.30 21.40
C ILE A 446 -5.10 47.25 22.51
N LEU A 447 -5.70 46.06 22.39
CA LEU A 447 -5.56 45.00 23.38
C LEU A 447 -4.11 44.49 23.49
N LEU A 448 -3.42 44.32 22.36
CA LEU A 448 -2.02 43.89 22.31
C LEU A 448 -1.09 44.93 22.94
N LEU A 449 -1.29 46.22 22.62
CA LEU A 449 -0.49 47.32 23.15
C LEU A 449 -0.76 47.57 24.65
N LYS A 450 -2.01 47.45 25.12
CA LYS A 450 -2.34 47.48 26.55
C LYS A 450 -1.64 46.33 27.29
N LYS A 451 -1.62 45.11 26.72
CA LYS A 451 -0.88 43.97 27.30
C LYS A 451 0.63 44.19 27.31
N CYS A 452 1.19 44.79 26.25
CA CYS A 452 2.60 45.18 26.19
C CYS A 452 2.96 46.12 27.35
N LEU A 453 2.21 47.20 27.55
CA LEU A 453 2.45 48.18 28.62
C LEU A 453 2.38 47.56 30.01
N SER A 454 1.54 46.55 30.23
CA SER A 454 1.47 45.85 31.53
C SER A 454 2.73 45.05 31.88
N LYS A 455 3.57 44.72 30.88
CA LYS A 455 4.79 43.92 31.05
C LYS A 455 6.08 44.71 30.81
N GLU A 456 5.99 45.85 30.14
CA GLU A 456 7.15 46.63 29.72
C GLU A 456 7.82 47.31 30.92
N LYS A 457 9.16 47.21 30.98
CA LYS A 457 9.98 47.82 32.03
C LYS A 457 10.89 48.90 31.48
N ASP A 458 11.17 48.90 30.17
CA ASP A 458 12.01 49.89 29.54
C ASP A 458 11.19 51.17 29.24
N PRO A 459 11.60 52.34 29.77
CA PRO A 459 10.89 53.59 29.56
C PRO A 459 10.81 54.02 28.08
N ASN A 460 11.77 53.63 27.23
CA ASN A 460 11.76 53.97 25.81
C ASN A 460 10.73 53.13 25.02
N PHE A 461 10.68 51.82 25.26
CA PHE A 461 9.68 50.93 24.64
C PHE A 461 8.27 51.21 25.17
N ALA A 462 8.14 51.55 26.46
CA ALA A 462 6.87 51.99 27.04
C ALA A 462 6.37 53.28 26.38
N ARG A 463 7.25 54.27 26.16
CA ARG A 463 6.91 55.52 25.47
C ARG A 463 6.41 55.30 24.04
N ARG A 464 7.11 54.46 23.25
CA ARG A 464 6.69 54.13 21.88
C ARG A 464 5.36 53.36 21.84
N SER A 465 5.14 52.47 22.80
CA SER A 465 3.86 51.75 22.96
C SER A 465 2.72 52.70 23.34
N LEU A 466 2.95 53.64 24.27
CA LEU A 466 1.98 54.67 24.67
C LEU A 466 1.60 55.60 23.50
N PHE A 467 2.59 56.02 22.71
CA PHE A 467 2.35 56.85 21.53
C PHE A 467 1.49 56.10 20.51
N THR A 468 1.87 54.87 20.17
CA THR A 468 1.17 54.05 19.18
C THR A 468 -0.25 53.72 19.64
N LEU A 469 -0.44 53.44 20.93
CA LEU A 469 -1.74 53.20 21.54
C LEU A 469 -2.62 54.45 21.48
N GLY A 470 -2.09 55.60 21.95
CA GLY A 470 -2.81 56.87 21.96
C GLY A 470 -3.21 57.33 20.55
N GLU A 471 -2.30 57.25 19.59
CA GLU A 471 -2.57 57.56 18.19
C GLU A 471 -3.65 56.63 17.60
N THR A 472 -3.59 55.33 17.89
CA THR A 472 -4.57 54.35 17.38
C THR A 472 -5.98 54.59 17.96
N CYS A 473 -6.09 54.91 19.25
CA CYS A 473 -7.36 55.26 19.91
C CYS A 473 -7.97 56.52 19.30
N VAL A 474 -7.16 57.56 19.13
CA VAL A 474 -7.58 58.87 18.62
C VAL A 474 -8.01 58.80 17.15
N THR A 475 -7.18 58.20 16.29
CA THR A 475 -7.43 58.12 14.84
C THR A 475 -8.64 57.26 14.49
N ASN A 476 -8.87 56.18 15.22
CA ASN A 476 -9.99 55.26 14.97
C ASN A 476 -11.25 55.57 15.80
N LYS A 477 -11.23 56.64 16.61
CA LYS A 477 -12.33 57.05 17.51
C LYS A 477 -12.75 55.98 18.52
N ILE A 478 -11.80 55.19 19.01
CA ILE A 478 -12.01 54.14 20.02
C ILE A 478 -11.34 54.61 21.32
N GLU A 479 -12.08 54.70 22.41
CA GLU A 479 -11.55 55.13 23.74
C GLU A 479 -10.77 56.46 23.68
N VAL A 480 -11.32 57.48 23.02
CA VAL A 480 -10.64 58.75 22.70
C VAL A 480 -10.07 59.46 23.94
N GLN A 481 -10.79 59.46 25.06
CA GLN A 481 -10.32 60.10 26.29
C GLN A 481 -9.09 59.40 26.90
N GLU A 482 -9.07 58.05 26.88
CA GLU A 482 -7.88 57.29 27.29
C GLU A 482 -6.72 57.54 26.33
N GLY A 483 -7.01 57.60 25.03
CA GLY A 483 -6.03 57.92 23.98
C GLY A 483 -5.34 59.27 24.18
N ILE A 484 -6.10 60.32 24.52
CA ILE A 484 -5.55 61.65 24.85
C ILE A 484 -4.65 61.55 26.09
N GLY A 485 -5.07 60.83 27.12
CA GLY A 485 -4.27 60.61 28.33
C GLY A 485 -2.95 59.87 28.05
N TYR A 486 -2.94 58.90 27.12
CA TYR A 486 -1.70 58.23 26.72
C TYR A 486 -0.75 59.16 25.97
N LEU A 487 -1.26 60.01 25.07
CA LEU A 487 -0.44 60.98 24.33
C LEU A 487 0.13 62.08 25.25
N GLN A 488 -0.63 62.52 26.26
CA GLN A 488 -0.13 63.44 27.29
C GLN A 488 1.02 62.83 28.10
N LYS A 489 0.88 61.56 28.52
CA LYS A 489 1.96 60.84 29.21
C LYS A 489 3.23 60.69 28.37
N VAL A 490 3.11 60.54 27.05
CA VAL A 490 4.29 60.51 26.15
C VAL A 490 5.06 61.83 26.20
N ILE A 491 4.34 62.96 26.25
CA ILE A 491 4.94 64.30 26.35
C ILE A 491 5.61 64.47 27.71
N GLU A 492 4.94 64.08 28.79
CA GLU A 492 5.47 64.15 30.17
C GLU A 492 6.75 63.31 30.36
N MET A 493 6.87 62.16 29.67
CA MET A 493 8.04 61.29 29.79
C MET A 493 9.32 61.88 29.15
N ASN A 494 9.20 62.65 28.05
CA ASN A 494 10.33 63.35 27.42
C ASN A 494 9.84 64.40 26.40
N GLU A 495 9.76 65.66 26.81
CA GLU A 495 9.20 66.74 25.98
C GLU A 495 10.01 67.08 24.71
N ASN A 496 11.31 66.80 24.70
CA ASN A 496 12.21 67.22 23.62
C ASN A 496 12.35 66.18 22.50
N ASP A 497 11.75 65.01 22.67
CA ASP A 497 11.83 63.88 21.75
C ASP A 497 10.92 64.05 20.53
N ILE A 498 11.25 63.36 19.44
CA ILE A 498 10.49 63.37 18.18
C ILE A 498 9.06 62.84 18.40
N LEU A 499 8.90 61.80 19.23
CA LEU A 499 7.60 61.22 19.56
C LEU A 499 6.68 62.20 20.33
N ALA A 500 7.23 63.04 21.19
CA ALA A 500 6.46 64.06 21.91
C ALA A 500 5.97 65.18 20.97
N LYS A 501 6.78 65.58 20.00
CA LYS A 501 6.36 66.52 18.94
C LYS A 501 5.25 65.94 18.07
N GLN A 502 5.33 64.65 17.73
CA GLN A 502 4.29 63.95 16.98
C GLN A 502 2.99 63.82 17.81
N ALA A 503 3.10 63.54 19.12
CA ALA A 503 1.97 63.47 20.03
C ALA A 503 1.22 64.82 20.13
N ARG A 504 1.96 65.93 20.26
CA ARG A 504 1.38 67.29 20.24
C ARG A 504 0.62 67.57 18.95
N LYS A 505 1.22 67.25 17.80
CA LYS A 505 0.57 67.39 16.49
C LYS A 505 -0.73 66.58 16.38
N THR A 506 -0.75 65.34 16.89
CA THR A 506 -1.96 64.51 16.89
C THR A 506 -3.05 65.04 17.83
N LEU A 507 -2.68 65.67 18.95
CA LEU A 507 -3.62 66.31 19.87
C LEU A 507 -4.15 67.64 19.33
N GLU A 508 -3.32 68.41 18.63
CA GLU A 508 -3.71 69.65 17.96
C GLU A 508 -4.67 69.39 16.80
N ALA A 509 -4.48 68.29 16.05
CA ALA A 509 -5.38 67.89 14.97
C ALA A 509 -6.80 67.46 15.42
N LEU A 510 -7.03 67.36 16.73
CA LEU A 510 -8.34 67.06 17.32
C LEU A 510 -9.11 68.30 17.77
N LYS A 511 -8.44 69.46 17.88
CA LYS A 511 -9.07 70.76 18.14
C LYS A 511 -9.61 71.32 16.84
#